data_AF-A0A9D7H9F7-F1
#
_entry.id   AF-A0A9D7H9F7-F1
#
_cell.length_a   1.000
_cell.length_b   1.000
_cell.length_c   1.000
_cell.angle_alpha   90.00
_cell.angle_beta   90.00
_cell.angle_gamma   90.00
#
_symmetry.space_group_name_H-M   'P 1'
#
loop_
_entity.id
_entity.type
_entity.pdbx_description
1 polymer ?
#
loop_
_entity_poly.entity_id
_entity_poly.type
_entity_poly.pdbx_seq_one_letter_code
_entity_poly.pdbx_strand_id
1 'polypeptide(L)' 'MKGVSILFDERKKKRIVQIDMDAIRKDPEGLEDLLDVLVAESRRNEPTISLDEYVKSVKRTKKR' A
#
# COMPACT_ATOMS: atom_id res chain seq x y z
N MET A 1 14.01 1.19 9.47
CA MET A 1 13.79 2.40 10.28
C MET A 1 13.88 2.03 11.75
N LYS A 2 14.51 2.85 12.60
CA LYS A 2 14.42 2.64 14.05
C LYS A 2 12.95 2.82 14.46
N GLY A 3 12.38 1.87 15.19
CA GLY A 3 10.98 1.94 15.67
C GLY A 3 9.92 1.32 14.75
N VAL A 4 10.27 0.71 13.62
CA VAL A 4 9.32 -0.04 12.78
C VAL A 4 9.75 -1.50 12.69
N SER A 5 8.84 -2.43 12.98
CA SER A 5 9.05 -3.87 12.87
C SER A 5 7.90 -4.54 12.11
N ILE A 6 8.24 -5.48 11.22
CA ILE A 6 7.25 -6.29 10.48
C ILE A 6 7.28 -7.70 11.07
N LEU A 7 6.13 -8.16 11.54
CA LEU A 7 5.94 -9.52 12.01
C LEU A 7 5.35 -10.38 10.88
N PHE A 8 5.99 -11.52 10.67
CA PHE A 8 5.62 -12.50 9.65
C PHE A 8 4.92 -13.69 10.30
N ASP A 9 4.02 -14.34 9.56
CA ASP A 9 3.51 -15.66 9.96
C ASP A 9 4.54 -16.78 9.71
N GLU A 10 4.18 -17.99 10.11
CA GLU A 10 4.98 -19.21 9.90
C GLU A 10 5.30 -19.49 8.42
N ARG A 11 4.52 -18.92 7.49
CA ARG A 11 4.70 -19.04 6.04
C ARG A 11 5.44 -17.83 5.44
N LYS A 12 6.06 -17.00 6.28
CA LYS A 12 6.77 -15.76 5.91
C LYS A 12 5.90 -14.72 5.20
N LYS A 13 4.58 -14.73 5.42
CA LYS A 13 3.71 -13.64 4.96
C LYS A 13 3.69 -12.54 6.00
N LYS A 14 3.84 -11.28 5.54
CA LYS A 14 3.71 -10.09 6.38
C LYS A 14 2.29 -10.06 6.98
N ARG A 15 2.16 -10.01 8.30
CA ARG A 15 0.86 -10.03 9.00
C ARG A 15 0.59 -8.78 9.81
N ILE A 16 1.61 -8.30 10.52
CA ILE A 16 1.47 -7.19 11.46
C ILE A 16 2.64 -6.25 11.26
N VAL A 17 2.38 -4.95 11.34
CA VAL A 17 3.41 -3.92 11.41
C VAL A 17 3.29 -3.25 12.77
N GLN A 18 4.40 -3.21 13.51
CA GLN A 18 4.53 -2.52 14.78
C GLN A 18 5.29 -1.23 14.54
N ILE A 19 4.69 -0.11 14.95
CA ILE A 19 5.26 1.22 14.80
C ILE A 19 5.34 1.85 16.18
N ASP A 20 6.54 2.26 16.57
CA ASP A 20 6.78 3.08 17.74
C ASP A 20 6.11 4.45 17.52
N MET A 21 5.32 4.89 18.49
CA MET A 21 4.62 6.17 18.43
C MET A 21 5.59 7.35 18.32
N ASP A 22 6.80 7.23 18.85
CA ASP A 22 7.84 8.25 18.68
C ASP A 22 8.37 8.32 17.25
N ALA A 23 8.35 7.21 16.51
CA ALA A 23 8.73 7.19 15.10
C ALA A 23 7.73 7.98 14.25
N ILE A 24 6.44 7.90 14.57
CA ILE A 24 5.37 8.67 13.90
C ILE A 24 5.62 10.17 13.98
N ARG A 25 6.07 10.66 15.14
CA ARG A 25 6.33 12.10 15.37
C ARG A 25 7.61 12.59 14.72
N LYS A 26 8.64 11.75 14.68
CA LYS A 26 9.97 12.13 14.17
C LYS A 26 10.01 12.16 12.65
N ASP A 27 9.24 11.29 11.99
CA ASP A 27 9.26 11.12 10.55
C ASP A 27 7.87 10.68 10.03
N PRO A 28 6.89 11.60 9.99
CA PRO A 28 5.55 11.30 9.51
C PRO A 28 5.52 10.95 8.02
N GLU A 29 6.37 11.58 7.20
CA GLU A 29 6.45 11.32 5.76
C GLU A 29 6.99 9.91 5.48
N GLY A 30 8.05 9.49 6.17
CA GLY A 30 8.56 8.11 6.06
C GLY A 30 7.55 7.05 6.51
N LEU A 31 6.63 7.40 7.41
CA LEU A 31 5.51 6.52 7.78
C LEU A 31 4.47 6.43 6.66
N GLU A 32 4.11 7.56 6.05
CA GLU A 32 3.18 7.59 4.91
C GLU A 32 3.73 6.75 3.74
N ASP A 33 5.00 6.94 3.38
CA ASP A 33 5.69 6.16 2.35
C ASP A 33 5.67 4.65 2.66
N LEU A 34 5.91 4.28 3.92
CA LEU A 34 5.86 2.89 4.36
C LEU A 34 4.46 2.29 4.16
N LEU A 35 3.42 3.03 4.55
CA LEU A 35 2.04 2.58 4.41
C LEU A 35 1.65 2.44 2.93
N ASP A 36 2.04 3.38 2.09
CA ASP A 36 1.79 3.33 0.64
C ASP A 36 2.42 2.09 0.00
N VAL A 37 3.68 1.79 0.35
CA VAL A 37 4.36 0.58 -0.13
C VAL A 37 3.67 -0.69 0.35
N LEU A 38 3.26 -0.77 1.62
CA LEU A 38 2.56 -1.95 2.16
C LEU A 38 1.22 -2.19 1.46
N VAL A 39 0.46 -1.12 1.20
CA VAL A 39 -0.78 -1.19 0.43
C VAL A 39 -0.50 -1.64 -1.00
N ALA A 40 0.47 -1.02 -1.68
CA ALA A 40 0.84 -1.39 -3.05
C ALA A 40 1.27 -2.86 -3.16
N GLU A 41 2.06 -3.36 -2.20
CA GLU A 41 2.45 -4.77 -2.13
C GLU A 41 1.26 -5.71 -1.93
N SER A 42 0.30 -5.34 -1.08
CA SER A 42 -0.92 -6.14 -0.85
C SER A 42 -1.78 -6.25 -2.11
N ARG A 43 -1.75 -5.23 -2.97
CA ARG A 43 -2.51 -5.16 -4.23
C ARG A 43 -1.84 -5.86 -5.40
N ARG A 44 -0.62 -6.41 -5.24
CA ARG A 44 0.14 -7.01 -6.35
C ARG A 44 -0.59 -8.10 -7.14
N ASN A 45 -1.51 -8.82 -6.49
CA ASN A 45 -2.26 -9.91 -7.11
C ASN A 45 -3.70 -9.52 -7.47
N GLU A 46 -4.06 -8.24 -7.32
CA GLU A 46 -5.40 -7.78 -7.71
C GLU A 46 -5.52 -7.79 -9.25
N PRO A 47 -6.71 -8.11 -9.78
CA PRO A 47 -6.97 -7.93 -11.20
C PRO A 47 -6.74 -6.47 -11.60
N THR A 48 -5.87 -6.26 -12.57
CA THR A 48 -5.55 -4.92 -13.09
C THR A 48 -5.95 -4.82 -14.56
N ILE A 49 -6.30 -3.62 -14.99
CA ILE A 49 -6.56 -3.31 -16.40
C ILE A 49 -5.49 -2.35 -16.91
N SER A 50 -5.29 -2.34 -18.23
CA SER A 50 -4.41 -1.36 -18.85
C SER A 50 -4.93 0.07 -18.64
N LEU A 51 -4.01 1.05 -18.63
CA LEU A 51 -4.40 2.47 -18.57
C LEU A 51 -5.32 2.84 -19.74
N ASP A 52 -5.07 2.30 -20.93
CA ASP A 52 -5.90 2.52 -22.12
C ASP A 52 -7.33 1.98 -21.96
N GLU A 53 -7.49 0.79 -21.37
CA GLU A 53 -8.82 0.26 -21.03
C GLU A 53 -9.53 1.12 -20.00
N TYR A 54 -8.81 1.59 -18.98
CA TYR A 54 -9.37 2.48 -17.96
C TYR A 54 -9.87 3.80 -18.58
N VAL A 55 -9.06 4.45 -19.42
CA VAL A 55 -9.46 5.70 -20.08
C VAL A 55 -10.68 5.48 -20.99
N LYS A 56 -10.76 4.34 -21.68
CA LYS A 56 -11.92 3.98 -22.50
C LYS A 56 -13.18 3.75 -21.67
N SER A 57 -13.08 3.12 -20.49
CA SER A 57 -14.24 2.83 -19.62
C SER A 57 -14.84 4.12 -19.02
N VAL A 58 -14.00 5.06 -18.60
CA VAL A 58 -14.44 6.35 -18.04
C VAL A 58 -15.12 7.21 -19.12
N LYS A 59 -14.59 7.23 -20.35
CA LYS A 59 -15.19 7.96 -21.49
C LYS A 59 -16.58 7.42 -21.89
N ARG A 60 -16.81 6.11 -21.76
CA ARG A 60 -18.13 5.50 -21.99
C ARG A 60 -19.13 5.88 -20.91
N THR A 61 -18.67 6.01 -19.66
CA THR A 61 -19.51 6.37 -18.51
C THR A 61 -20.00 7.82 -18.57
N LYS A 62 -19.18 8.74 -19.07
CA LYS A 62 -19.54 10.17 -19.26
C LYS A 62 -20.57 10.45 -20.37
N LYS A 63 -20.95 9.45 -21.16
CA LYS A 63 -21.90 9.58 -22.29
C LYS A 63 -23.35 9.20 -21.94
N ARG A 64 -23.64 8.89 -20.68
CA ARG A 64 -24.98 8.60 -20.15
C ARG A 64 -25.47 9.74 -19.28
#